data_AF-A0A2V7RTA9-F1
#
_entry.id   AF-A0A2V7RTA9-F1
#
_cell.length_a   1.000
_cell.length_b   1.000
_cell.length_c   1.000
_cell.angle_alpha   90.00
_cell.angle_beta   90.00
_cell.angle_gamma   90.00
#
_symmetry.space_group_name_H-M   'P 1'
#
loop_
_entity.id
_entity.type
_entity.pdbx_description
1 polymer ?
#
loop_
_entity_poly.entity_id
_entity_poly.type
_entity_poly.pdbx_seq_one_letter_code
_entity_poly.pdbx_strand_id
1 'polypeptide(L)'
;MEDVSMEVSSDLVETRTQIYRRELPGAGYVAIDVTTPHDQRSSGVAADSRVRVYVERRDSDERRIGHEPPLVAEFAGDQRAPEVGELYRLAADNAALARALLEWQGRRQRRVKAD
;
A
#
# COMPACT_ATOMS: atom_id res chain seq x y z
N MET A 1 -5.88 44.64 9.13
CA MET A 1 -5.42 43.71 10.19
C MET A 1 -6.61 42.79 10.43
N GLU A 2 -6.68 41.57 9.93
CA GLU A 2 -5.69 40.67 9.31
C GLU A 2 -6.37 39.91 8.16
N ASP A 3 -5.64 39.76 7.05
CA ASP A 3 -5.89 38.73 6.03
C ASP A 3 -5.84 37.36 6.69
N VAL A 4 -6.93 36.58 6.60
CA VAL A 4 -6.87 35.14 6.87
C VAL A 4 -6.89 34.44 5.52
N SER A 5 -5.70 34.34 4.93
CA SER A 5 -5.41 33.45 3.81
C SER A 5 -5.50 32.01 4.32
N MET A 6 -6.68 31.40 4.23
CA MET A 6 -6.86 29.98 4.49
C MET A 6 -6.65 29.24 3.16
N GLU A 7 -5.39 29.00 2.81
CA GLU A 7 -5.03 28.04 1.76
C GLU A 7 -5.44 26.65 2.22
N VAL A 8 -6.68 26.24 1.88
CA VAL A 8 -7.13 24.85 2.06
C VAL A 8 -6.44 24.01 0.99
N SER A 9 -5.29 23.49 1.43
CA SER A 9 -4.79 22.13 1.25
C SER A 9 -5.28 21.37 0.01
N SER A 10 -4.37 21.27 -0.97
CA SER A 10 -4.27 20.28 -2.05
C SER A 10 -5.37 19.20 -2.08
N ASP A 11 -6.32 19.34 -3.02
CA ASP A 11 -7.38 18.36 -3.35
C ASP A 11 -6.81 17.10 -4.04
N LEU A 12 -5.82 16.44 -3.44
CA LEU A 12 -5.33 15.15 -3.89
C LEU A 12 -6.24 14.05 -3.33
N VAL A 13 -7.12 13.54 -4.18
CA VAL A 13 -7.98 12.39 -3.87
C VAL A 13 -7.30 11.13 -4.38
N GLU A 14 -7.00 10.19 -3.51
CA GLU A 14 -6.37 8.94 -3.91
C GLU A 14 -7.43 7.86 -4.14
N THR A 15 -7.55 7.36 -5.37
CA THR A 15 -8.40 6.21 -5.68
C THR A 15 -7.61 4.93 -5.49
N ARG A 16 -8.17 3.99 -4.74
CA ARG A 16 -7.58 2.66 -4.49
C ARG A 16 -8.42 1.58 -5.17
N THR A 17 -7.81 0.84 -6.08
CA THR A 17 -8.43 -0.27 -6.80
C THR A 17 -7.71 -1.58 -6.44
N GLN A 18 -8.43 -2.51 -5.83
CA GLN A 18 -7.90 -3.84 -5.55
C GLN A 18 -7.97 -4.73 -6.79
N ILE A 19 -6.80 -5.17 -7.27
CA ILE A 19 -6.69 -6.02 -8.47
C ILE A 19 -6.43 -7.49 -8.13
N TYR A 20 -6.03 -7.78 -6.89
CA TYR A 20 -5.80 -9.15 -6.42
C TYR A 20 -6.15 -9.32 -4.94
N ARG A 21 -6.68 -10.51 -4.62
CA ARG A 21 -6.86 -10.97 -3.26
C ARG A 21 -6.66 -12.48 -3.19
N ARG A 22 -5.90 -12.93 -2.19
CA ARG A 22 -5.83 -14.34 -1.84
C ARG A 22 -5.82 -14.53 -0.33
N GLU A 23 -6.65 -15.43 0.14
CA GLU A 23 -6.69 -15.83 1.55
C GLU A 23 -5.45 -16.65 1.91
N LEU A 24 -4.90 -16.40 3.09
CA LEU A 24 -3.75 -17.10 3.64
C LEU A 24 -4.19 -18.04 4.78
N PRO A 25 -3.49 -19.17 4.98
CA PRO A 25 -3.65 -20.00 6.17
C PRO A 25 -3.41 -19.16 7.44
N GLY A 26 -4.27 -19.29 8.45
CA GLY A 26 -4.15 -18.52 9.70
C GLY A 26 -4.93 -17.20 9.72
N ALA A 27 -6.02 -17.11 8.96
CA ALA A 27 -6.99 -16.01 8.97
C ALA A 27 -6.40 -14.64 8.56
N GLY A 28 -5.65 -14.61 7.47
CA GLY A 28 -5.21 -13.36 6.82
C GLY A 28 -5.41 -13.40 5.31
N TYR A 29 -5.04 -12.33 4.62
CA TYR A 29 -5.03 -12.27 3.18
C TYR A 29 -3.83 -11.47 2.67
N VAL A 30 -3.43 -11.76 1.44
CA VAL A 30 -2.52 -10.93 0.65
C VAL A 30 -3.31 -10.26 -0.45
N ALA A 31 -3.01 -8.99 -0.72
CA ALA A 31 -3.68 -8.21 -1.73
C ALA A 31 -2.70 -7.33 -2.51
N ILE A 32 -3.09 -7.04 -3.75
CA ILE A 32 -2.39 -6.11 -4.63
C ILE A 32 -3.37 -5.01 -4.99
N ASP A 33 -2.99 -3.79 -4.66
CA ASP A 33 -3.81 -2.61 -4.90
C ASP A 33 -3.06 -1.59 -5.75
N VAL A 34 -3.81 -0.94 -6.63
CA VAL A 34 -3.36 0.18 -7.43
C VAL A 34 -3.95 1.44 -6.88
N THR A 35 -3.07 2.41 -6.68
CA THR A 35 -3.33 3.65 -6.01
C THR A 35 -3.08 4.76 -7.02
N THR A 36 -4.14 5.44 -7.45
CA THR A 36 -4.06 6.50 -8.45
C THR A 36 -4.43 7.82 -7.78
N PRO A 37 -3.47 8.74 -7.64
CA PRO A 37 -3.75 10.08 -7.16
C PRO A 37 -4.50 10.86 -8.26
N HIS A 38 -5.67 11.36 -7.91
CA HIS A 38 -6.44 12.31 -8.69
C HIS A 38 -6.26 13.70 -8.10
N ASP A 39 -5.73 14.61 -8.89
CA ASP A 39 -5.88 16.04 -8.62
C ASP A 39 -7.25 16.48 -9.15
N GLN A 40 -8.15 16.92 -8.26
CA GLN A 40 -9.47 17.40 -8.67
C GLN A 40 -9.41 18.62 -9.60
N ARG A 41 -8.28 19.36 -9.64
CA ARG A 41 -8.12 20.59 -10.43
C ARG A 41 -7.37 20.40 -11.75
N SER A 42 -6.67 19.28 -11.95
CA SER A 42 -5.87 19.05 -13.16
C SER A 42 -6.46 17.93 -14.02
N SER A 43 -7.00 18.30 -15.18
CA SER A 43 -7.39 17.36 -16.26
C SER A 43 -6.18 16.75 -16.99
N GLY A 44 -4.97 16.84 -16.43
CA GLY A 44 -3.73 16.51 -17.13
C GLY A 44 -2.66 15.95 -16.20
N VAL A 45 -2.15 14.78 -16.59
CA VAL A 45 -1.13 13.94 -15.97
C VAL A 45 -1.53 13.42 -14.58
N ALA A 46 -2.10 12.21 -14.57
CA ALA A 46 -2.28 11.42 -13.37
C ALA A 46 -0.93 11.35 -12.64
N ALA A 47 -0.90 11.86 -11.42
CA ALA A 47 0.26 11.75 -10.55
C ALA A 47 0.67 10.27 -10.43
N ASP A 48 1.97 10.03 -10.24
CA ASP A 48 2.60 8.71 -10.33
C ASP A 48 1.78 7.65 -9.58
N SER A 49 1.04 6.82 -10.33
CA SER A 49 0.28 5.74 -9.74
C SER A 49 1.23 4.80 -9.00
N ARG A 50 0.74 4.16 -7.95
CA ARG A 50 1.52 3.20 -7.17
C ARG A 50 0.81 1.87 -7.10
N VAL A 51 1.55 0.79 -7.31
CA VAL A 51 1.06 -0.55 -7.08
C VAL A 51 1.70 -1.08 -5.80
N ARG A 52 0.87 -1.58 -4.89
CA ARG A 52 1.26 -1.99 -3.54
C ARG A 52 0.84 -3.42 -3.28
N VAL A 53 1.73 -4.21 -2.69
CA VAL A 53 1.42 -5.53 -2.13
C VAL A 53 1.47 -5.46 -0.62
N TYR A 54 0.38 -5.84 0.03
CA TYR A 54 0.31 -5.88 1.47
C TYR A 54 -0.30 -7.18 1.95
N VAL A 55 0.01 -7.52 3.20
CA VAL A 55 -0.56 -8.66 3.90
C VAL A 55 -1.34 -8.12 5.09
N GLU A 56 -2.58 -8.57 5.25
CA GLU A 56 -3.44 -8.17 6.36
C GLU A 56 -3.97 -9.41 7.08
N ARG A 57 -4.22 -9.29 8.39
CA ARG A 57 -4.83 -10.34 9.20
C ARG A 57 -6.31 -9.98 9.37
N ARG A 58 -7.23 -10.94 9.19
CA ARG A 58 -8.69 -10.72 9.28
C ARG A 58 -9.12 -10.12 10.63
N ASP A 59 -8.39 -10.43 11.69
CA ASP A 59 -8.61 -9.89 13.06
C ASP A 59 -8.16 -8.43 13.24
N SER A 60 -7.55 -7.81 12.22
CA SER A 60 -7.01 -6.47 12.30
C SER A 60 -7.98 -5.36 11.86
N ASP A 61 -9.14 -5.69 11.29
CA ASP A 61 -10.13 -4.67 10.89
C ASP A 61 -10.61 -3.86 12.11
N GLU A 62 -10.74 -4.51 13.27
CA GLU A 62 -11.11 -3.89 14.55
C GLU A 62 -9.92 -3.33 15.34
N ARG A 63 -8.67 -3.62 14.96
CA ARG A 63 -7.43 -3.18 15.67
C ARG A 63 -6.62 -2.15 14.86
N ARG A 64 -7.28 -1.39 13.99
CA ARG A 64 -6.68 -0.37 13.10
C ARG A 64 -6.24 0.93 13.79
N ILE A 65 -5.95 0.92 15.09
CA ILE A 65 -5.31 2.06 15.76
C ILE A 65 -3.82 1.73 15.95
N GLY A 66 -2.98 2.26 15.04
CA GLY A 66 -1.52 2.18 15.15
C GLY A 66 -0.81 0.99 14.48
N HIS A 67 -1.55 0.08 13.83
CA HIS A 67 -0.97 -1.08 13.14
C HIS A 67 -1.08 -0.97 11.62
N GLU A 68 -0.13 -0.26 10.99
CA GLU A 68 0.02 -0.28 9.54
C GLU A 68 0.27 -1.72 9.04
N PRO A 69 -0.49 -2.20 8.04
CA PRO A 69 -0.32 -3.54 7.50
C PRO A 69 1.07 -3.69 6.87
N PRO A 70 1.70 -4.87 6.95
CA PRO A 70 2.95 -5.13 6.27
C PRO A 70 2.88 -4.84 4.77
N LEU A 71 3.51 -3.73 4.35
CA LEU A 71 3.77 -3.44 2.94
C LEU A 71 4.98 -4.29 2.50
N VAL A 72 4.68 -5.30 1.70
CA VAL A 72 5.64 -6.32 1.27
C VAL A 72 6.43 -5.85 0.05
N ALA A 73 5.77 -5.16 -0.88
CA ALA A 73 6.37 -4.58 -2.06
C ALA A 73 5.58 -3.36 -2.54
N GLU A 74 6.25 -2.40 -3.16
CA GLU A 74 5.65 -1.24 -3.81
C GLU A 74 6.48 -0.88 -5.05
N PHE A 75 5.83 -0.42 -6.11
CA PHE A 75 6.50 0.25 -7.23
C PHE A 75 5.63 1.39 -7.80
N ALA A 76 6.28 2.34 -8.48
CA ALA A 76 5.62 3.42 -9.20
C ALA A 76 5.20 2.95 -10.60
N GLY A 77 3.90 2.97 -10.87
CA GLY A 77 3.29 2.54 -12.12
C GLY A 77 1.82 2.19 -11.93
N ASP A 78 1.18 1.76 -13.02
CA ASP A 78 -0.22 1.35 -13.03
C ASP A 78 -0.37 -0.18 -13.12
N GLN A 79 -1.62 -0.65 -13.19
CA GLN A 79 -1.95 -2.08 -13.31
C GLN A 79 -1.48 -2.75 -14.62
N ARG A 80 -1.03 -1.99 -15.62
CA ARG A 80 -0.58 -2.50 -16.92
C ARG A 80 0.94 -2.67 -16.98
N ALA A 81 1.66 -2.16 -15.97
CA ALA A 81 3.10 -2.29 -15.89
C ALA A 81 3.51 -3.77 -15.83
N PRO A 82 4.59 -4.18 -16.52
CA PRO A 82 5.04 -5.58 -16.53
C PRO A 82 5.41 -6.11 -15.14
N GLU A 83 5.85 -5.22 -14.23
CA GLU A 83 6.21 -5.50 -12.83
C GLU A 83 5.02 -6.05 -12.02
N VAL A 84 3.78 -5.77 -12.44
CA VAL A 84 2.57 -6.33 -11.80
C VAL A 84 2.60 -7.86 -11.84
N GLY A 85 3.13 -8.46 -12.92
CA GLY A 85 3.28 -9.91 -13.02
C GLY A 85 4.21 -10.49 -11.94
N GLU A 86 5.23 -9.73 -11.53
CA GLU A 86 6.13 -10.12 -10.44
C GLU A 86 5.43 -10.05 -9.09
N LEU A 87 4.60 -9.03 -8.88
CA LEU A 87 3.79 -8.91 -7.67
C LEU A 87 2.78 -10.05 -7.55
N TYR A 88 2.15 -10.47 -8.66
CA TYR A 88 1.29 -11.66 -8.67
C TYR A 88 2.05 -12.93 -8.28
N ARG A 89 3.26 -13.13 -8.82
CA ARG A 89 4.11 -14.28 -8.45
C ARG A 89 4.50 -14.26 -6.98
N LEU A 90 4.93 -13.10 -6.47
CA LEU A 90 5.26 -12.90 -5.06
C LEU A 90 4.05 -13.18 -4.16
N ALA A 91 2.88 -12.63 -4.51
CA ALA A 91 1.66 -12.79 -3.74
C ALA A 91 1.14 -14.24 -3.77
N ALA A 92 1.44 -15.02 -4.82
CA ALA A 92 1.07 -16.42 -4.95
C ALA A 92 2.06 -17.40 -4.29
N ASP A 93 3.31 -17.02 -4.06
CA ASP A 93 4.33 -17.86 -3.45
C ASP A 93 4.40 -17.66 -1.93
N ASN A 94 3.98 -18.67 -1.15
CA ASN A 94 3.98 -18.60 0.31
C ASN A 94 5.39 -18.46 0.90
N ALA A 95 6.39 -19.09 0.30
CA ALA A 95 7.77 -19.02 0.79
C ALA A 95 8.37 -17.63 0.52
N ALA A 96 8.13 -17.08 -0.67
CA ALA A 96 8.55 -15.72 -1.01
C ALA A 96 7.85 -14.69 -0.09
N LEU A 97 6.55 -14.84 0.12
CA LEU A 97 5.77 -13.97 1.00
C LEU A 97 6.26 -14.03 2.45
N ALA A 98 6.53 -15.23 2.98
CA ALA A 98 7.05 -15.40 4.34
C ALA A 98 8.42 -14.73 4.52
N ARG A 99 9.32 -14.86 3.54
CA ARG A 99 10.63 -14.19 3.56
C ARG A 99 10.48 -12.66 3.60
N ALA A 100 9.65 -12.11 2.73
CA ALA A 100 9.44 -10.67 2.67
C ALA A 100 8.79 -10.11 3.95
N LEU A 101 7.91 -10.88 4.61
CA LEU A 101 7.36 -10.54 5.92
C LEU A 101 8.42 -10.53 7.03
N LEU A 102 9.30 -11.53 7.06
CA LEU A 102 10.40 -11.58 8.03
C LEU A 102 11.35 -10.39 7.85
N GLU A 103 11.66 -10.02 6.61
CA GLU A 103 12.46 -8.83 6.32
C GLU A 103 11.78 -7.55 6.79
N TRP A 104 10.48 -7.39 6.50
CA TRP A 104 9.71 -6.24 6.94
C TRP A 104 9.69 -6.12 8.47
N GLN A 105 9.49 -7.24 9.18
CA GLN A 105 9.53 -7.28 10.65
C GLN A 105 10.90 -6.86 11.20
N GLY A 106 11.98 -7.36 10.60
CA GLY A 106 13.35 -6.98 10.98
C GLY A 106 13.63 -5.48 10.78
N ARG A 107 13.14 -4.88 9.69
CA ARG A 107 13.25 -3.44 9.43
C ARG A 107 12.45 -2.62 10.45
N ARG A 108 11.23 -3.06 10.78
CA ARG A 108 10.37 -2.39 11.78
C ARG A 108 11.00 -2.39 13.18
N GLN A 109 11.55 -3.51 13.62
CA GLN A 109 12.22 -3.61 14.93
C GLN A 109 13.44 -2.69 15.03
N ARG A 110 14.21 -2.55 13.95
CA ARG A 110 15.36 -1.61 13.90
C ARG A 110 14.93 -0.15 14.01
N ARG A 111 13.80 0.24 13.40
CA ARG A 111 13.27 1.61 13.51
C ARG A 111 12.83 1.93 14.94
N VAL A 112 12.10 1.01 15.59
CA VAL A 112 11.63 1.21 16.98
C VAL A 112 12.79 1.33 17.98
N LYS A 113 13.94 0.70 17.72
CA LYS A 113 15.12 0.78 18.61
C LYS A 113 15.96 2.05 18.40
N ALA A 114 15.78 2.75 17.29
CA ALA A 114 16.55 3.94 16.94
C ALA A 114 15.86 5.25 17.40
N ASP A 115 14.60 5.18 17.81
CA ASP A 115 13.81 6.20 18.50
C ASP A 115 13.94 6.03 20.02
#